data_AF-A0A7W2FVG0-F1
#
_entry.id   AF-A0A7W2FVG0-F1
#
_cell.length_a   1.000
_cell.length_b   1.000
_cell.length_c   1.000
_cell.angle_alpha   90.00
_cell.angle_beta   90.00
_cell.angle_gamma   90.00
#
_symmetry.space_group_name_H-M   'P 1'
#
loop_
_entity.id
_entity.type
_entity.pdbx_description
1 polymer ?
#
loop_
_entity_poly.entity_id
_entity_poly.type
_entity_poly.pdbx_seq_one_letter_code
_entity_poly.pdbx_strand_id
1 'polypeptide(L)' 'KLYRANRSTKINAEHFEAFASLNYPELAESGVHLKVNYDDLLRPKRGTKLKVFTNFEENIALVKLFPGISETLLES' A
#
# COMPACT_ATOMS: atom_id res chain seq x y z
N LYS A 1 7.08 4.02 -12.30
CA LYS A 1 5.99 3.01 -12.31
C LYS A 1 4.80 3.51 -11.50
N LEU A 2 3.58 3.08 -11.82
CA LEU A 2 2.37 3.35 -11.05
C LEU A 2 2.00 2.06 -10.30
N TYR A 3 2.01 2.10 -8.98
CA TYR A 3 1.64 0.96 -8.14
C TYR A 3 0.27 1.14 -7.50
N ARG A 4 -0.36 0.03 -7.12
CA ARG A 4 -1.51 0.08 -6.21
C ARG A 4 -1.02 0.47 -4.82
N ALA A 5 -1.48 1.62 -4.31
CA ALA A 5 -0.97 2.23 -3.09
C ALA A 5 -1.03 1.29 -1.87
N ASN A 6 -2.17 0.62 -1.63
CA ASN A 6 -2.34 -0.33 -0.53
C ASN A 6 -1.57 -1.66 -0.68
N ARG A 7 -0.72 -1.78 -1.72
CA ARG A 7 0.21 -2.89 -1.94
C ARG A 7 1.67 -2.44 -1.99
N SER A 8 1.94 -1.16 -1.70
CA SER A 8 3.26 -0.55 -1.85
C SER A 8 3.90 -0.23 -0.51
N THR A 9 5.23 -0.27 -0.45
CA THR A 9 6.02 0.19 0.69
C THR A 9 7.23 0.99 0.21
N LYS A 10 7.68 1.96 1.02
CA LYS A 10 8.96 2.64 0.79
C LYS A 10 10.09 1.67 1.16
N ILE A 11 11.04 1.46 0.24
CA ILE A 11 12.17 0.54 0.39
C ILE A 11 13.52 1.26 0.40
N ASN A 12 13.58 2.51 -0.06
CA ASN A 12 14.81 3.28 -0.14
C ASN A 12 14.57 4.75 0.22
N ALA A 13 15.54 5.38 0.88
CA ALA A 13 15.45 6.77 1.32
C ALA A 13 16.23 7.76 0.43
N GLU A 14 17.11 7.27 -0.45
CA GLU A 14 18.09 8.06 -1.20
C GLU A 14 17.85 8.03 -2.72
N HIS A 15 17.36 6.90 -3.24
CA HIS A 15 17.17 6.70 -4.68
C HIS A 15 15.78 7.14 -5.14
N PHE A 16 15.68 7.56 -6.41
CA PHE A 16 14.40 7.91 -7.04
C PHE A 16 13.43 6.73 -7.10
N GLU A 17 13.93 5.50 -7.27
CA GLU A 17 13.15 4.27 -7.16
C GLU A 17 12.96 3.86 -5.69
N ALA A 18 12.27 4.73 -4.94
CA ALA A 18 12.12 4.59 -3.49
C ALA A 18 11.02 3.63 -3.05
N PHE A 19 10.12 3.23 -3.95
CA PHE A 19 8.91 2.47 -3.63
C PHE A 19 8.82 1.19 -4.45
N ALA A 20 8.29 0.14 -3.81
CA ALA A 20 8.03 -1.13 -4.45
C ALA A 20 6.67 -1.71 -4.02
N SER A 21 6.04 -2.44 -4.91
CA SER A 21 4.94 -3.34 -4.59
C SER A 21 5.45 -4.78 -4.67
N LEU A 22 5.69 -5.39 -3.51
CA LEU A 22 6.38 -6.68 -3.44
C LEU A 22 5.46 -7.87 -3.76
N ASN A 23 4.15 -7.69 -3.57
CA ASN A 23 3.15 -8.77 -3.65
C ASN A 23 1.99 -8.41 -4.60
N TYR A 24 2.15 -7.40 -5.45
CA TYR A 24 1.15 -7.01 -6.45
C TYR A 24 1.85 -6.32 -7.64
N PRO A 25 1.45 -6.59 -8.89
CA PRO A 25 2.08 -5.98 -10.06
C PRO A 25 1.85 -4.46 -10.14
N GLU A 26 2.69 -3.76 -10.90
CA GLU A 26 2.41 -2.38 -11.29
C GLU A 26 1.12 -2.27 -12.12
N LEU A 27 0.35 -1.20 -11.87
CA LEU A 27 -0.86 -0.88 -12.62
C LEU A 27 -0.51 -0.26 -13.98
N ALA A 28 0.58 0.49 -14.05
CA ALA A 28 1.09 1.06 -15.28
C ALA A 28 2.59 1.35 -15.19
N GLU A 29 3.23 1.44 -16.36
CA GLU A 29 4.61 1.85 -16.52
C GLU A 29 4.71 2.94 -17.59
N SER A 30 5.36 4.04 -17.24
CA SER A 30 5.58 5.18 -18.14
C SER A 30 6.99 5.07 -18.73
N GLY A 31 7.08 4.59 -19.97
CA GLY A 31 8.30 4.60 -20.79
C GLY A 31 8.09 5.36 -22.10
N VAL A 32 8.77 4.99 -23.19
CA VAL A 32 8.51 5.52 -24.55
C VAL A 32 7.03 5.36 -24.92
N HIS A 33 6.44 4.24 -24.50
CA HIS A 33 5.01 4.01 -24.54
C HIS A 33 4.48 3.83 -23.12
N LEU A 34 3.26 4.33 -22.88
CA LEU A 34 2.53 4.05 -21.65
C LEU A 34 1.98 2.62 -21.70
N LYS A 35 2.48 1.74 -20.84
CA LYS A 35 1.97 0.39 -20.67
C LYS A 35 0.99 0.36 -19.49
N VAL A 36 -0.24 -0.06 -19.71
CA VAL A 36 -1.26 -0.19 -18.66
C VAL A 36 -1.65 -1.66 -18.51
N ASN A 37 -1.70 -2.13 -17.27
CA ASN A 37 -2.13 -3.49 -16.95
C ASN A 37 -3.63 -3.52 -16.63
N TYR A 38 -4.46 -3.63 -17.68
CA TYR A 38 -5.93 -3.53 -17.58
C TYR A 38 -6.58 -4.66 -16.76
N ASP A 39 -5.95 -5.83 -16.68
CA ASP A 39 -6.47 -6.94 -15.88
C ASP A 39 -6.31 -6.70 -14.37
N ASP A 40 -5.32 -5.89 -14.00
CA ASP A 40 -5.06 -5.49 -12.62
C ASP A 40 -5.75 -4.18 -12.21
N LEU A 41 -6.49 -3.53 -13.11
CA LEU A 41 -7.28 -2.35 -12.74
C LEU A 41 -8.56 -2.73 -12.00
N LEU A 42 -8.89 -1.96 -10.96
CA LEU A 42 -10.20 -2.04 -10.32
C LEU A 42 -11.27 -1.57 -11.31
N ARG A 43 -12.20 -2.46 -11.66
CA ARG A 43 -13.34 -2.13 -12.53
C ARG A 43 -14.45 -1.52 -11.66
N PRO A 44 -14.76 -0.21 -11.78
CA PRO A 44 -15.78 0.43 -10.96
C PRO A 44 -17.17 -0.15 -11.26
N LYS A 45 -17.97 -0.39 -10.22
CA LYS A 45 -19.38 -0.75 -10.39
C LYS A 45 -20.13 0.50 -10.86
N ARG A 46 -20.89 0.37 -11.94
CA ARG A 46 -21.75 1.48 -12.41
C ARG A 46 -22.83 1.75 -11.38
N GLY A 47 -23.15 3.03 -11.16
CA GLY A 47 -24.22 3.47 -10.28
C GLY A 47 -23.89 3.53 -8.78
N THR A 48 -22.70 3.12 -8.33
CA THR A 48 -22.29 3.32 -6.94
C THR A 48 -21.81 4.76 -6.72
N LYS A 49 -22.40 5.45 -5.75
CA LYS A 49 -21.93 6.78 -5.31
C LYS A 49 -20.66 6.63 -4.46
N LEU A 50 -19.74 7.57 -4.58
CA LEU A 50 -18.60 7.68 -3.69
C LEU A 50 -19.10 7.85 -2.25
N LYS A 51 -18.58 7.02 -1.33
CA LYS A 51 -18.77 7.18 0.11
C LYS A 51 -17.41 7.46 0.74
N VAL A 52 -17.30 8.59 1.39
CA VAL A 52 -16.09 8.97 2.13
C VAL A 52 -16.29 8.57 3.59
N PHE A 53 -15.39 7.74 4.11
CA PHE A 53 -15.34 7.40 5.52
C PHE A 53 -14.29 8.30 6.17
N THR A 54 -14.72 9.16 7.09
CA THR A 54 -13.86 10.12 7.79
C THR A 54 -13.66 9.78 9.26
N ASN A 55 -14.54 8.93 9.82
CA ASN A 55 -14.43 8.46 11.20
C ASN A 55 -13.54 7.21 11.23
N PHE A 56 -12.27 7.39 11.57
CA PHE A 56 -11.28 6.32 11.69
C PHE A 56 -11.06 5.98 13.17
N GLU A 57 -10.85 4.70 13.49
CA GLU A 57 -10.44 4.28 14.83
C GLU A 57 -9.00 4.73 15.09
N GLU A 58 -8.80 5.44 16.20
CA GLU A 58 -7.50 6.01 16.56
C GLU A 58 -6.73 5.10 17.55
N ASN A 59 -7.43 4.21 18.26
CA ASN A 59 -6.84 3.27 19.22
C ASN A 59 -6.30 2.03 18.51
N ILE A 60 -5.33 2.22 17.61
CA ILE A 60 -4.65 1.15 16.88
C ILE A 60 -3.14 1.15 17.17
N ALA A 61 -2.54 -0.04 17.21
CA ALA A 61 -1.11 -0.21 17.41
C ALA A 61 -0.52 -1.18 16.38
N LEU A 62 0.73 -0.93 15.98
CA LEU A 62 1.53 -1.85 15.15
C LEU A 62 2.63 -2.47 16.02
N VAL A 63 2.47 -3.75 16.36
CA VAL A 63 3.47 -4.52 17.12
C VAL A 63 4.38 -5.27 16.16
N LYS A 64 5.67 -4.92 16.14
CA LYS A 64 6.70 -5.66 15.40
C LYS A 64 7.47 -6.56 16.36
N LEU A 65 7.33 -7.87 16.18
CA LEU A 65 8.05 -8.84 17.00
C LEU A 65 9.53 -8.89 16.63
N PHE A 66 10.38 -9.03 17.65
CA PHE A 66 11.82 -9.21 17.51
C PHE A 66 12.35 -10.10 18.65
N PRO A 67 13.49 -10.78 18.48
CA PRO A 67 14.05 -11.64 19.53
C PRO A 67 14.32 -10.84 20.82
N GLY A 68 13.87 -11.38 21.96
CA GLY A 68 14.05 -10.72 23.27
C GLY A 68 13.03 -9.64 23.60
N ILE A 69 11.95 -9.50 22.80
CA ILE A 69 10.81 -8.68 23.19
C ILE A 69 10.21 -9.18 24.52
N SER A 70 9.98 -8.28 25.49
CA SER A 70 9.43 -8.65 26.79
C SER A 70 7.90 -8.62 26.78
N GLU A 71 7.29 -9.49 27.57
CA GLU A 71 5.83 -9.49 27.80
C GLU A 71 5.36 -8.15 28.37
N THR A 72 6.14 -7.60 29.31
CA THR A 72 5.89 -6.27 29.91
C THR A 72 5.84 -5.12 28.90
N LEU A 73 6.46 -5.26 27.72
CA LEU A 73 6.37 -4.24 26.66
C LEU A 73 5.02 -4.31 25.92
N LEU A 74 4.36 -5.46 25.95
CA LEU A 74 3.08 -5.72 25.30
C LEU A 74 1.89 -5.53 26.25
N GLU A 75 2.13 -5.61 27.56
CA GLU A 75 1.14 -5.31 28.59
C GLU A 75 0.77 -3.82 28.58
N SER A 76 -0.53 -3.52 28.63
CA SER A 76 -1.10 -2.16 28.66
C SER A 76 -1.36 -1.67 30.08
#